data_AF-A0A1E3XCZ1-F1
#
_entry.id   AF-A0A1E3XCZ1-F1
#
_cell.length_a   1.000
_cell.length_b   1.000
_cell.length_c   1.000
_cell.angle_alpha   90.00
_cell.angle_beta   90.00
_cell.angle_gamma   90.00
#
_symmetry.space_group_name_H-M   'P 1'
#
loop_
_entity.id
_entity.type
_entity.pdbx_description
1 polymer ?
#
loop_
_entity_poly.entity_id
_entity_poly.type
_entity_poly.pdbx_seq_one_letter_code
_entity_poly.pdbx_strand_id
1 'polypeptide(L)'
;MPIAKKITPEEQSAILKYYHDLKTFYRIARNLAGEVDSLFLQAPNLYASQQGRAIRKSAYSVFDEIMEAYSFRKKQDIALHYLSQAYNASVNTVNHLLQEKSLERLRQRDTFKNLIRKYSEFQKMVFNFVKSIDEELVDANNLRKSAQLNSR
;
A
#
# COMPACT_ATOMS: atom_id res chain seq x y z
N MET A 1 -25.04 -17.42 25.98
CA MET A 1 -24.66 -16.99 24.62
C MET A 1 -24.15 -15.57 24.70
N PRO A 2 -22.96 -15.23 24.18
CA PRO A 2 -22.54 -13.83 24.14
C PRO A 2 -23.45 -13.09 23.15
N ILE A 3 -24.13 -12.07 23.64
CA ILE A 3 -24.95 -11.18 22.81
C ILE A 3 -23.98 -10.45 21.89
N ALA A 4 -24.07 -10.68 20.58
CA ALA A 4 -23.27 -9.95 19.61
C ALA A 4 -23.55 -8.45 19.82
N LYS A 5 -22.51 -7.71 20.22
CA LYS A 5 -22.59 -6.27 20.44
C LYS A 5 -23.08 -5.63 19.14
N LYS A 6 -24.23 -4.95 19.16
CA LYS A 6 -24.73 -4.23 17.98
C LYS A 6 -23.72 -3.13 17.64
N ILE A 7 -23.26 -3.13 16.39
CA ILE A 7 -22.37 -2.12 15.84
C ILE A 7 -23.18 -0.86 15.61
N THR A 8 -22.64 0.29 15.98
CA THR A 8 -23.25 1.60 15.75
C THR A 8 -23.21 1.99 14.26
N PRO A 9 -24.10 2.86 13.78
CA PRO A 9 -24.03 3.38 12.41
C PRO A 9 -22.69 4.04 12.09
N GLU A 10 -22.10 4.76 13.05
CA GLU A 10 -20.78 5.40 12.90
C GLU A 10 -19.67 4.35 12.70
N GLU A 11 -19.62 3.32 13.55
CA GLU A 11 -18.66 2.21 13.42
C GLU A 11 -18.84 1.47 12.08
N GLN A 12 -20.08 1.27 11.64
CA GLN A 12 -20.37 0.65 10.35
C GLN A 12 -19.87 1.50 9.18
N SER A 13 -20.06 2.82 9.23
CA SER A 13 -19.55 3.77 8.24
C SER A 13 -18.02 3.75 8.18
N ALA A 14 -17.35 3.75 9.33
CA ALA A 14 -15.89 3.68 9.41
C ALA A 14 -15.33 2.40 8.80
N ILE A 15 -15.96 1.24 9.08
CA ILE A 15 -15.58 -0.05 8.50
C ILE A 15 -15.73 -0.05 6.97
N LEU A 16 -16.83 0.53 6.45
CA LEU A 16 -17.05 0.64 5.02
C LEU A 16 -15.99 1.51 4.34
N LYS A 17 -15.65 2.64 4.95
CA LYS A 17 -14.58 3.52 4.48
C LYS A 17 -13.24 2.79 4.46
N TYR A 18 -12.88 2.10 5.54
CA TYR A 18 -11.66 1.30 5.62
C TYR A 18 -11.57 0.26 4.49
N TYR A 19 -12.63 -0.50 4.22
CA TYR A 19 -12.64 -1.47 3.11
C TYR A 19 -12.60 -0.81 1.74
N HIS A 20 -13.20 0.37 1.60
CA HIS A 20 -13.14 1.15 0.36
C HIS A 20 -11.72 1.65 0.08
N ASP A 21 -11.02 2.14 1.10
CA ASP A 21 -9.65 2.62 1.00
C ASP A 21 -8.70 1.49 0.55
N LEU A 22 -8.82 0.28 1.14
CA LEU A 22 -8.05 -0.91 0.70
C LEU A 22 -8.29 -1.27 -0.78
N LYS A 23 -9.55 -1.27 -1.23
CA LYS A 23 -9.90 -1.52 -2.64
C LYS A 23 -9.32 -0.46 -3.57
N THR A 24 -9.33 0.80 -3.13
CA THR A 24 -8.75 1.91 -3.88
C THR A 24 -7.24 1.75 -4.03
N PHE A 25 -6.54 1.39 -2.95
CA PHE A 25 -5.10 1.11 -3.00
C PHE A 25 -4.78 -0.03 -3.95
N TYR A 26 -5.53 -1.13 -3.89
CA TYR A 26 -5.35 -2.27 -4.80
C TYR A 26 -5.45 -1.84 -6.27
N ARG A 27 -6.51 -1.09 -6.61
CA ARG A 27 -6.72 -0.61 -7.98
C ARG A 27 -5.58 0.28 -8.46
N ILE A 28 -5.12 1.21 -7.61
CA ILE A 28 -4.01 2.11 -7.95
C ILE A 28 -2.73 1.29 -8.16
N ALA A 29 -2.37 0.42 -7.21
CA ALA A 29 -1.15 -0.39 -7.27
C ALA A 29 -1.14 -1.32 -8.49
N ARG A 30 -2.27 -1.96 -8.80
CA ARG A 30 -2.40 -2.80 -10.01
C ARG A 30 -2.22 -2.00 -11.29
N ASN A 31 -2.78 -0.80 -11.37
CA ASN A 31 -2.59 0.07 -12.53
C ASN A 31 -1.12 0.50 -12.67
N LEU A 32 -0.45 0.84 -11.57
CA LEU A 32 0.97 1.18 -11.57
C LEU A 32 1.84 0.01 -12.03
N ALA A 33 1.55 -1.21 -11.59
CA ALA A 33 2.25 -2.41 -12.07
C ALA A 33 2.05 -2.62 -13.58
N GLY A 34 0.84 -2.38 -14.10
CA GLY A 34 0.57 -2.41 -15.54
C GLY A 34 1.33 -1.33 -16.33
N GLU A 35 1.49 -0.14 -15.77
CA GLU A 35 2.32 0.92 -16.36
C GLU A 35 3.81 0.54 -16.38
N VAL A 36 4.31 -0.07 -15.30
CA VAL A 36 5.67 -0.63 -15.24
C VAL A 36 5.84 -1.67 -16.35
N ASP A 37 4.94 -2.64 -16.48
CA ASP A 37 5.05 -3.65 -17.54
C ASP A 37 5.03 -3.05 -18.94
N SER A 38 4.14 -2.09 -19.18
CA SER A 38 4.02 -1.40 -20.47
C SER A 38 5.30 -0.65 -20.84
N LEU A 39 5.97 -0.03 -19.86
CA LEU A 39 7.26 0.64 -20.03
C LEU A 39 8.35 -0.37 -20.44
N PHE A 40 8.41 -1.53 -19.78
CA PHE A 40 9.46 -2.52 -20.03
C PHE A 40 9.23 -3.31 -21.32
N LEU A 41 7.98 -3.56 -21.73
CA LEU A 41 7.69 -4.21 -23.03
C LEU A 41 8.22 -3.40 -24.22
N GLN A 42 8.28 -2.07 -24.08
CA GLN A 42 8.86 -1.18 -25.09
C GLN A 42 10.41 -1.16 -25.07
N ALA A 43 11.02 -1.84 -24.10
CA ALA A 43 12.47 -1.99 -23.96
C ALA A 43 12.86 -3.47 -23.78
N PRO A 44 12.80 -4.30 -24.84
CA PRO A 44 12.96 -5.76 -24.75
C PRO A 44 14.25 -6.21 -24.06
N ASN A 45 15.36 -5.52 -24.32
CA ASN A 45 16.65 -5.79 -23.67
C ASN A 45 16.58 -5.61 -22.15
N LEU A 46 15.88 -4.57 -21.72
CA LEU A 46 15.69 -4.28 -20.30
C LEU A 46 14.66 -5.24 -19.68
N TYR A 47 13.60 -5.58 -20.40
CA TYR A 47 12.59 -6.57 -19.97
C TYR A 47 13.20 -7.94 -19.63
N ALA A 48 14.18 -8.38 -20.43
CA ALA A 48 14.90 -9.64 -20.26
C ALA A 48 16.06 -9.55 -19.25
N SER A 49 16.41 -8.36 -18.77
CA SER A 49 17.47 -8.18 -17.77
C SER A 49 17.05 -8.61 -16.37
N GLN A 50 18.03 -8.86 -15.50
CA GLN A 50 17.77 -9.14 -14.08
C GLN A 50 17.13 -7.94 -13.37
N GLN A 51 17.61 -6.72 -13.67
CA GLN A 51 17.08 -5.50 -13.08
C GLN A 51 15.63 -5.26 -13.50
N GLY A 52 15.29 -5.47 -14.78
CA GLY A 52 13.91 -5.35 -15.24
C GLY A 52 12.98 -6.41 -14.67
N ARG A 53 13.46 -7.64 -14.43
CA ARG A 53 12.70 -8.63 -13.65
C ARG A 53 12.48 -8.20 -12.20
N ALA A 54 13.50 -7.64 -11.55
CA ALA A 54 13.40 -7.16 -10.17
C ALA A 54 12.40 -6.01 -10.03
N ILE A 55 12.43 -5.03 -10.95
CA ILE A 55 11.50 -3.90 -10.98
C ILE A 55 10.06 -4.38 -11.12
N ARG A 56 9.80 -5.24 -12.11
CA ARG A 56 8.45 -5.79 -12.31
C ARG A 56 7.98 -6.59 -11.11
N LYS A 57 8.81 -7.50 -10.58
CA LYS A 57 8.46 -8.27 -9.38
C LYS A 57 8.13 -7.36 -8.18
N SER A 58 8.94 -6.32 -7.97
CA SER A 58 8.71 -5.34 -6.90
C SER A 58 7.38 -4.59 -7.10
N ALA A 59 7.07 -4.20 -8.33
CA ALA A 59 5.81 -3.52 -8.67
C ALA A 59 4.58 -4.40 -8.44
N TYR A 60 4.66 -5.69 -8.80
CA TYR A 60 3.58 -6.66 -8.58
C TYR A 60 3.36 -6.95 -7.10
N SER A 61 4.44 -7.10 -6.34
CA SER A 61 4.38 -7.30 -4.89
C SER A 61 3.56 -6.20 -4.20
N VAL A 62 3.60 -4.95 -4.66
CA VAL A 62 2.78 -3.87 -4.06
C VAL A 62 1.30 -4.23 -3.98
N PHE A 63 0.69 -4.72 -5.07
CA PHE A 63 -0.73 -5.05 -5.04
C PHE A 63 -1.03 -6.41 -4.41
N ASP A 64 -0.07 -7.34 -4.44
CA ASP A 64 -0.18 -8.63 -3.73
C ASP A 64 -0.25 -8.42 -2.22
N GLU A 65 0.61 -7.56 -1.67
CA GLU A 65 0.59 -7.21 -0.24
C GLU A 65 -0.73 -6.50 0.15
N ILE A 66 -1.30 -5.67 -0.73
CA ILE A 66 -2.62 -5.04 -0.46
C ILE A 66 -3.75 -6.08 -0.49
N MET A 67 -3.66 -7.09 -1.36
CA MET A 67 -4.60 -8.20 -1.38
C MET A 67 -4.54 -8.99 -0.07
N GLU A 68 -3.35 -9.24 0.46
CA GLU A 68 -3.18 -9.86 1.78
C GLU A 68 -3.77 -8.97 2.89
N ALA A 69 -3.50 -7.66 2.88
CA ALA A 69 -4.13 -6.73 3.82
C ALA A 69 -5.66 -6.80 3.76
N TYR A 70 -6.24 -6.91 2.56
CA TYR A 70 -7.68 -7.06 2.37
C TYR A 70 -8.22 -8.41 2.88
N SER A 71 -7.48 -9.50 2.68
CA SER A 71 -7.81 -10.81 3.25
C SER A 71 -7.88 -10.76 4.78
N PHE A 72 -6.97 -10.01 5.40
CA PHE A 72 -6.90 -9.80 6.85
C PHE A 72 -7.61 -8.55 7.35
N ARG A 73 -8.49 -7.92 6.56
CA ARG A 73 -9.18 -6.65 6.90
C ARG A 73 -9.94 -6.63 8.24
N LYS A 74 -10.27 -7.79 8.83
CA LYS A 74 -10.90 -7.91 10.15
C LYS A 74 -9.90 -7.98 11.32
N LYS A 75 -8.62 -8.22 11.04
CA LYS A 75 -7.50 -8.27 11.97
C LYS A 75 -6.56 -7.10 11.64
N GLN A 76 -6.85 -5.94 12.24
CA GLN A 76 -6.23 -4.66 11.87
C GLN A 76 -4.70 -4.70 11.96
N ASP A 77 -4.16 -5.32 13.01
CA ASP A 77 -2.72 -5.52 13.20
C ASP A 77 -2.05 -6.24 12.02
N ILE A 78 -2.63 -7.35 11.58
CA ILE A 78 -2.12 -8.12 10.44
C ILE A 78 -2.31 -7.34 9.13
N ALA A 79 -3.45 -6.68 8.96
CA ALA A 79 -3.69 -5.86 7.77
C ALA A 79 -2.69 -4.69 7.67
N LEU A 80 -2.38 -4.02 8.78
CA LEU A 80 -1.38 -2.95 8.84
C LEU A 80 0.03 -3.44 8.55
N HIS A 81 0.39 -4.64 9.01
CA HIS A 81 1.65 -5.28 8.64
C HIS A 81 1.78 -5.39 7.11
N TYR A 82 0.78 -5.95 6.44
CA TYR A 82 0.78 -6.08 4.98
C TYR A 82 0.75 -4.74 4.25
N LEU A 83 0.03 -3.73 4.75
CA LEU A 83 0.08 -2.38 4.17
C LEU A 83 1.46 -1.73 4.31
N SER A 84 2.17 -2.00 5.40
CA SER A 84 3.55 -1.55 5.59
C SER A 84 4.49 -2.25 4.60
N GLN A 85 4.26 -3.54 4.32
CA GLN A 85 4.99 -4.27 3.27
C GLN A 85 4.69 -3.72 1.87
N ALA A 86 3.43 -3.39 1.57
CA ALA A 86 3.04 -2.74 0.32
C ALA A 86 3.74 -1.38 0.15
N TYR A 87 3.81 -0.58 1.22
CA TYR A 87 4.56 0.68 1.23
C TYR A 87 6.04 0.43 0.92
N ASN A 88 6.69 -0.50 1.63
CA ASN A 88 8.11 -0.83 1.42
C ASN A 88 8.39 -1.33 0.00
N ALA A 89 7.54 -2.20 -0.54
CA ALA A 89 7.63 -2.69 -1.92
C ALA A 89 7.49 -1.55 -2.94
N SER A 90 6.62 -0.58 -2.67
CA SER A 90 6.46 0.60 -3.53
C SER A 90 7.68 1.52 -3.51
N VAL A 91 8.31 1.71 -2.34
CA VAL A 91 9.57 2.45 -2.18
C VAL A 91 10.69 1.73 -2.93
N ASN A 92 10.79 0.42 -2.75
CA ASN A 92 11.79 -0.38 -3.45
C ASN A 92 11.62 -0.34 -4.97
N THR A 93 10.37 -0.32 -5.46
CA THR A 93 10.07 -0.15 -6.88
C THR A 93 10.63 1.17 -7.40
N VAL A 94 10.39 2.28 -6.69
CA VAL A 94 10.95 3.60 -7.04
C VAL A 94 12.48 3.59 -7.02
N ASN A 95 13.09 2.98 -6.01
CA ASN A 95 14.55 2.87 -5.92
C ASN A 95 15.14 2.11 -7.11
N HIS A 96 14.55 0.96 -7.46
CA HIS A 96 15.00 0.20 -8.61
C HIS A 96 14.79 0.94 -9.93
N LEU A 97 13.67 1.66 -10.08
CA LEU A 97 13.44 2.53 -11.23
C LEU A 97 14.54 3.59 -11.33
N LEU A 98 14.82 4.34 -10.26
CA LEU A 98 15.85 5.39 -10.21
C LEU A 98 17.26 4.89 -10.50
N GLN A 99 17.58 3.64 -10.14
CA GLN A 99 18.88 3.03 -10.42
C GLN A 99 19.06 2.65 -11.90
N GLU A 100 17.97 2.50 -12.66
CA GLU A 100 18.01 2.03 -14.03
C GLU A 100 18.30 3.18 -15.01
N LYS A 101 19.59 3.45 -15.20
CA LYS A 101 20.09 4.52 -16.09
C LYS A 101 19.68 4.32 -17.55
N SER A 102 19.36 3.10 -17.99
CA SER A 102 18.90 2.89 -19.36
C SER A 102 17.52 3.52 -19.60
N LEU A 103 16.64 3.56 -18.60
CA LEU A 103 15.30 4.16 -18.70
C LEU A 103 15.36 5.68 -18.88
N GLU A 104 16.34 6.37 -18.28
CA GLU A 104 16.53 7.81 -18.50
C GLU A 104 16.99 8.14 -19.93
N ARG A 105 17.63 7.19 -20.61
CA ARG A 105 18.15 7.34 -21.99
C ARG A 105 17.12 6.94 -23.05
N LEU A 106 16.03 6.29 -22.66
CA LEU A 106 14.93 5.99 -23.57
C LEU A 106 14.16 7.27 -23.92
N ARG A 107 13.48 7.28 -25.07
CA ARG A 107 12.51 8.32 -25.48
C ARG A 107 11.31 8.45 -24.52
N GLN A 108 11.32 7.74 -23.40
CA GLN A 108 10.25 7.63 -22.42
C GLN A 108 10.58 8.30 -21.08
N ARG A 109 11.53 9.26 -21.07
CA ARG A 109 11.94 9.97 -19.86
C ARG A 109 10.75 10.57 -19.09
N ASP A 110 9.77 11.12 -19.80
CA ASP A 110 8.59 11.72 -19.17
C ASP A 110 7.63 10.65 -18.61
N THR A 111 7.44 9.53 -19.32
CA THR A 111 6.68 8.37 -18.82
C THR A 111 7.31 7.83 -17.53
N PHE A 112 8.63 7.69 -17.52
CA PHE A 112 9.39 7.22 -16.37
C PHE A 112 9.28 8.16 -15.16
N LYS A 113 9.46 9.48 -15.36
CA LYS A 113 9.29 10.48 -14.30
C LYS A 113 7.85 10.51 -13.77
N ASN A 114 6.87 10.41 -14.67
CA ASN A 114 5.46 10.35 -14.31
C ASN A 114 5.15 9.11 -13.45
N LEU A 115 5.72 7.96 -13.79
CA LEU A 115 5.56 6.73 -13.04
C LEU A 115 6.13 6.84 -11.61
N ILE A 116 7.34 7.40 -11.46
CA ILE A 116 7.92 7.69 -10.14
C ILE A 116 7.01 8.61 -9.34
N ARG A 117 6.51 9.70 -9.94
CA ARG A 117 5.60 10.64 -9.27
C ARG A 117 4.34 9.93 -8.76
N LYS A 118 3.70 9.10 -9.60
CA LYS A 118 2.50 8.35 -9.21
C LYS A 118 2.78 7.37 -8.08
N TYR A 119 3.92 6.69 -8.09
CA TYR A 119 4.34 5.85 -6.96
C TYR A 119 4.55 6.66 -5.68
N SER A 120 5.15 7.85 -5.76
CA SER A 120 5.31 8.74 -4.61
C SER A 120 3.97 9.27 -4.06
N GLU A 121 3.00 9.56 -4.94
CA GLU A 121 1.64 9.90 -4.53
C GLU A 121 0.98 8.71 -3.82
N PHE A 122 1.08 7.51 -4.39
CA PHE A 122 0.57 6.28 -3.78
C PHE A 122 1.22 6.00 -2.41
N GLN A 123 2.54 6.15 -2.29
CA GLN A 123 3.28 6.01 -1.02
C GLN A 123 2.73 6.94 0.07
N LYS A 124 2.47 8.21 -0.26
CA LYS A 124 1.88 9.18 0.68
C LYS A 124 0.48 8.74 1.12
N MET A 125 -0.33 8.24 0.20
CA MET A 125 -1.68 7.74 0.52
C MET A 125 -1.63 6.57 1.50
N VAL A 126 -0.80 5.55 1.23
CA VAL A 126 -0.66 4.38 2.10
C VAL A 126 -0.07 4.78 3.45
N PHE A 127 0.98 5.60 3.47
CA PHE A 127 1.60 6.06 4.70
C PHE A 127 0.62 6.82 5.61
N ASN A 128 -0.11 7.79 5.04
CA ASN A 128 -1.09 8.57 5.81
C ASN A 128 -2.22 7.68 6.36
N PHE A 129 -2.64 6.68 5.59
CA PHE A 129 -3.65 5.72 6.03
C PHE A 129 -3.15 4.85 7.18
N VAL A 130 -1.98 4.22 7.05
CA VAL A 130 -1.36 3.42 8.12
C VAL A 130 -1.19 4.26 9.39
N LYS A 131 -0.63 5.47 9.24
CA LYS A 131 -0.46 6.42 10.34
C LYS A 131 -1.77 6.75 11.05
N SER A 132 -2.84 7.01 10.29
CA SER A 132 -4.14 7.37 10.88
C SER A 132 -4.74 6.23 11.72
N ILE A 133 -4.50 4.98 11.34
CA ILE A 133 -4.98 3.81 12.10
C ILE A 133 -4.10 3.58 13.33
N ASP A 134 -2.78 3.73 13.20
CA ASP A 134 -1.87 3.59 14.35
C ASP A 134 -2.17 4.63 15.44
N GLU A 135 -2.43 5.89 15.07
CA GLU A 135 -2.83 6.94 16.01
C GLU A 135 -4.15 6.58 16.73
N GLU A 136 -5.15 6.08 16.01
CA GLU A 136 -6.41 5.61 16.58
C GLU A 136 -6.21 4.46 17.58
N LEU A 137 -5.32 3.51 17.26
CA LEU A 137 -5.00 2.37 18.12
C LEU A 137 -4.27 2.81 19.41
N VAL A 138 -3.36 3.77 19.32
CA VAL A 138 -2.65 4.32 20.49
C VAL A 138 -3.64 5.02 21.42
N ASP A 139 -4.53 5.84 20.88
CA ASP A 139 -5.53 6.57 21.67
C ASP A 139 -6.51 5.61 22.37
N ALA A 140 -6.99 4.59 21.67
CA ALA A 140 -7.86 3.56 22.25
C ALA A 140 -7.19 2.82 23.41
N ASN A 141 -5.88 2.53 23.31
CA ASN A 141 -5.12 1.87 24.37
C ASN A 141 -4.90 2.79 25.58
N ASN A 142 -4.65 4.08 25.36
CA ASN A 142 -4.51 5.07 26.43
C ASN A 142 -5.81 5.24 27.22
N LEU A 143 -6.95 5.31 26.52
CA LEU A 143 -8.29 5.37 27.14
C LEU A 143 -8.61 4.12 27.99
N ARG A 144 -8.22 2.93 27.51
CA ARG A 144 -8.40 1.69 28.28
C ARG A 144 -7.56 1.67 29.56
N LYS A 145 -6.31 2.14 29.50
CA LYS A 145 -5.42 2.23 30.66
C LYS A 145 -5.96 3.21 31.71
N SER A 146 -6.44 4.38 31.30
CA SER A 146 -7.01 5.37 32.23
C SER A 146 -8.30 4.87 32.88
N ALA A 147 -9.17 4.16 32.14
CA ALA A 147 -10.37 3.54 32.71
C ALA A 147 -10.04 2.47 33.77
N GLN A 148 -9.01 1.65 33.55
CA GLN A 148 -8.56 0.64 34.52
C GLN A 148 -7.93 1.25 35.79
N LEU A 149 -7.29 2.40 35.66
CA LEU A 149 -6.72 3.14 36.80
C LEU A 149 -7.81 3.80 37.66
N ASN A 150 -8.87 4.31 37.05
CA ASN A 150 -9.98 4.97 37.75
C ASN A 150 -11.00 3.99 38.38
N SER A 151 -10.90 2.69 38.07
CA SER A 151 -11.73 1.63 38.66
C SER A 151 -11.10 0.94 39.87
N ARG A 152 -9.99 1.48 40.39
CA ARG A 152 -9.29 1.03 41.60
C ARG A 152 -9.36 2.11 42.68
#